data_AF-A0A4Q3VDD1-F1
#
_entry.id   AF-A0A4Q3VDD1-F1
#
_cell.length_a   1.000
_cell.length_b   1.000
_cell.length_c   1.000
_cell.angle_alpha   90.00
_cell.angle_beta   90.00
_cell.angle_gamma   90.00
#
_symmetry.space_group_name_H-M   'P 1'
#
loop_
_entity.id
_entity.type
_entity.pdbx_description
1 polymer ?
#
loop_
_entity_poly.entity_id
_entity_poly.type
_entity_poly.pdbx_seq_one_letter_code
_entity_poly.pdbx_strand_id
1 'polypeptide(L)'
;LQDWFASTQLFYRLSHYRVILPLIGVSLLISFIILKRTKYPLQRTTIYLNLLMLLFVFFELIGLTKNAWLHRSDKNEQNTETTATSAIEAPDIYYLLLDGYAGHSSLLSFAKFDNSSFEDSLRSMGFNIAKQAHSNYNFTPFSLASTLNMRFIKGIADLDNCTPEDYLKRAEEIRENKVTNYLSKRGYEIVNNSVFDLEGQPSPVSETFLPLKGRLLTDQTLVSRARRDLLHLLLVGRFAVSWLRIDPYTTLRNNEKLIASTKDVAAQQTTKPKFVYTHLYMPHPPYYYDELGKLRPGTEVEKMPSPAGELTLYINNLRVTNVVVLQMINTILKNSKHPPVILITGDHGFRPAEGVNDPRIFNTLAAVFVQGSKSPPFYDSISNVNHFPVLFNRLFRDSIPVQKDSIVFLQDQK
;
A
#
# COMPACT_ATOMS: atom_id res chain seq x y z
N LEU A 1 -1.34 9.76 -31.11
CA LEU A 1 -2.27 10.35 -32.12
C LEU A 1 -3.27 11.30 -31.47
N GLN A 2 -4.07 10.85 -30.50
CA GLN A 2 -5.03 11.71 -29.79
C GLN A 2 -4.37 12.94 -29.15
N ASP A 3 -3.24 12.77 -28.46
CA ASP A 3 -2.50 13.87 -27.81
C ASP A 3 -1.94 14.88 -28.83
N TRP A 4 -1.55 14.40 -30.02
CA TRP A 4 -1.09 15.25 -31.12
C TRP A 4 -2.24 16.04 -31.77
N PHE A 5 -3.42 15.42 -31.91
CA PHE A 5 -4.62 16.14 -32.32
C PHE A 5 -5.05 17.15 -31.25
N ALA A 6 -4.91 16.83 -29.97
CA ALA A 6 -5.25 17.73 -28.88
C ALA A 6 -4.29 18.92 -28.76
N SER A 7 -3.01 18.75 -29.10
CA SER A 7 -2.01 19.82 -29.06
C SER A 7 -2.06 20.78 -30.25
N THR A 8 -2.86 20.49 -31.27
CA THR A 8 -2.96 21.29 -32.50
C THR A 8 -4.36 21.88 -32.63
N GLN A 9 -4.44 23.22 -32.66
CA GLN A 9 -5.71 23.95 -32.66
C GLN A 9 -6.62 23.59 -33.85
N LEU A 10 -6.02 23.23 -34.99
CA LEU A 10 -6.70 22.81 -36.21
C LEU A 10 -7.37 21.42 -36.07
N PHE A 11 -6.74 20.49 -35.33
CA PHE A 11 -7.20 19.11 -35.23
C PHE A 11 -7.80 18.75 -33.86
N TYR A 12 -7.91 19.73 -32.96
CA TYR A 12 -8.47 19.54 -31.62
C TYR A 12 -9.82 18.80 -31.63
N ARG A 13 -10.71 19.11 -32.58
CA ARG A 13 -12.02 18.43 -32.68
C ARG A 13 -11.91 16.93 -32.96
N LEU A 14 -10.85 16.47 -33.63
CA LEU A 14 -10.57 15.07 -33.90
C LEU A 14 -10.07 14.31 -32.66
N SER A 15 -9.61 15.01 -31.63
CA SER A 15 -9.16 14.40 -30.37
C SER A 15 -10.32 13.90 -29.48
N HIS A 16 -11.56 14.35 -29.73
CA HIS A 16 -12.73 13.93 -28.97
C HIS A 16 -13.15 12.50 -29.31
N TYR A 17 -13.49 11.72 -28.29
CA TYR A 17 -13.95 10.32 -28.45
C TYR A 17 -15.13 10.14 -29.39
N ARG A 18 -16.07 11.10 -29.40
CA ARG A 18 -17.24 11.11 -30.31
C ARG A 18 -16.88 11.19 -31.80
N VAL A 19 -15.64 11.54 -32.13
CA VAL A 19 -15.15 11.66 -33.51
C VAL A 19 -14.13 10.56 -33.80
N ILE A 20 -13.15 10.35 -32.93
CA ILE A 20 -12.07 9.38 -33.17
C ILE A 20 -12.56 7.93 -33.18
N LEU A 21 -13.50 7.55 -32.29
CA LEU A 21 -13.99 6.17 -32.22
C LEU A 21 -14.83 5.79 -33.45
N PRO A 22 -15.79 6.61 -33.93
CA PRO A 22 -16.46 6.36 -35.20
C PRO A 22 -15.51 6.36 -36.39
N LEU A 23 -14.53 7.25 -36.44
CA LEU A 23 -13.53 7.28 -37.53
C LEU A 23 -12.70 5.99 -37.57
N ILE A 24 -12.24 5.50 -36.42
CA ILE A 24 -11.55 4.21 -36.32
C ILE A 24 -12.49 3.08 -36.77
N GLY A 25 -13.74 3.05 -36.31
CA GLY A 25 -14.72 2.05 -36.70
C GLY A 25 -14.98 2.02 -38.22
N VAL A 26 -15.18 3.20 -38.83
CA VAL A 26 -15.35 3.34 -40.28
C VAL A 26 -14.09 2.93 -41.03
N SER A 27 -12.91 3.34 -40.57
CA SER A 27 -11.63 2.95 -41.18
C SER A 27 -11.42 1.43 -41.14
N LEU A 28 -11.73 0.79 -40.02
CA LEU A 28 -11.66 -0.67 -39.89
C LEU A 28 -12.68 -1.36 -40.80
N LEU A 29 -13.91 -0.85 -40.89
CA LEU A 29 -14.94 -1.37 -41.78
C LEU A 29 -14.56 -1.25 -43.26
N ILE A 30 -14.05 -0.09 -43.68
CA ILE A 30 -13.56 0.14 -45.04
C ILE A 30 -12.40 -0.80 -45.35
N SER A 31 -11.43 -0.90 -44.43
CA SER A 31 -10.28 -1.81 -44.57
C SER A 31 -10.74 -3.27 -44.71
N PHE A 32 -11.68 -3.70 -43.88
CA PHE A 32 -12.28 -5.04 -43.95
C PHE A 32 -12.98 -5.29 -45.30
N ILE A 33 -13.77 -4.33 -45.79
CA ILE A 33 -14.46 -4.44 -47.08
C ILE A 33 -13.44 -4.52 -48.23
N ILE A 34 -12.41 -3.67 -48.22
CA ILE A 34 -11.33 -3.67 -49.22
C ILE A 34 -10.61 -5.02 -49.21
N LEU A 35 -10.20 -5.52 -48.05
CA LEU A 35 -9.53 -6.80 -47.91
C LEU A 35 -10.41 -7.95 -48.41
N LYS A 36 -11.71 -7.96 -48.08
CA LYS A 36 -12.65 -8.99 -48.53
C LYS A 36 -12.90 -8.96 -50.05
N ARG A 37 -12.84 -7.79 -50.67
CA ARG A 37 -13.05 -7.61 -52.12
C ARG A 37 -11.77 -7.76 -52.94
N THR A 38 -10.61 -7.78 -52.30
CA THR A 38 -9.31 -7.85 -52.96
C THR A 38 -9.08 -9.26 -53.51
N LYS A 39 -8.86 -9.37 -54.82
CA LYS A 39 -8.47 -10.62 -55.50
C LYS A 39 -6.95 -10.79 -55.64
N TYR A 40 -6.18 -9.78 -55.24
CA TYR A 40 -4.72 -9.81 -55.29
C TYR A 40 -4.15 -10.69 -54.17
N PRO A 41 -3.07 -11.45 -54.43
CA PRO A 41 -2.39 -12.20 -53.39
C PRO A 41 -1.71 -11.23 -52.40
N LEU A 42 -2.19 -11.18 -51.16
CA LEU A 42 -1.67 -10.30 -50.12
C LEU A 42 -0.37 -10.82 -49.47
N GLN A 43 0.24 -11.86 -50.02
CA GLN A 43 1.39 -12.57 -49.44
C GLN A 43 2.56 -11.64 -49.11
N ARG A 44 2.89 -10.69 -49.99
CA ARG A 44 3.97 -9.72 -49.74
C ARG A 44 3.67 -8.81 -48.55
N THR A 45 2.44 -8.31 -48.45
CA THR A 45 1.99 -7.47 -47.33
C THR A 45 1.98 -8.27 -46.03
N THR A 46 1.50 -9.51 -46.05
CA THR A 46 1.52 -10.40 -44.89
C THR A 46 2.96 -10.68 -44.43
N ILE A 47 3.88 -10.98 -45.35
CA ILE A 47 5.29 -11.20 -45.02
C ILE A 47 5.89 -9.92 -44.41
N TYR A 48 5.62 -8.76 -45.01
CA TYR A 48 6.10 -7.47 -44.48
C TYR A 48 5.59 -7.21 -43.05
N LEU A 49 4.28 -7.37 -42.81
CA LEU A 49 3.69 -7.17 -41.48
C LEU A 49 4.22 -8.17 -40.46
N ASN A 50 4.43 -9.43 -40.86
CA ASN A 50 5.02 -10.44 -40.00
C ASN A 50 6.48 -10.10 -39.64
N LEU A 51 7.28 -9.65 -40.62
CA LEU A 51 8.66 -9.21 -40.38
C LEU A 51 8.71 -7.97 -39.48
N LEU A 52 7.80 -7.02 -39.69
CA LEU A 52 7.68 -5.83 -38.84
C LEU A 52 7.29 -6.20 -37.40
N MET A 53 6.34 -7.14 -37.23
CA MET A 53 5.95 -7.64 -35.92
C MET A 53 7.12 -8.36 -35.23
N LEU A 54 7.86 -9.21 -35.95
CA LEU A 54 9.05 -9.88 -35.42
C LEU A 54 10.13 -8.86 -35.01
N LEU A 55 10.30 -7.79 -35.78
CA LEU A 55 11.22 -6.70 -35.45
C LEU A 55 10.79 -5.98 -34.16
N PHE A 56 9.50 -5.69 -33.99
CA PHE A 56 8.99 -5.08 -32.75
C PHE A 56 9.16 -6.00 -31.54
N VAL A 57 8.82 -7.29 -31.68
CA VAL A 57 9.05 -8.30 -30.62
C VAL A 57 10.53 -8.39 -30.28
N PHE A 58 11.42 -8.33 -31.27
CA PHE A 58 12.86 -8.34 -31.05
C PHE A 58 13.33 -7.13 -30.23
N PHE A 59 12.87 -5.92 -30.56
CA PHE A 59 13.18 -4.73 -29.77
C PHE A 59 12.62 -4.79 -28.34
N GLU A 60 11.41 -5.32 -28.14
CA GLU A 60 10.85 -5.55 -26.81
C GLU A 60 11.68 -6.55 -25.99
N LEU A 61 12.13 -7.65 -26.60
CA LEU A 61 12.99 -8.65 -25.95
C LEU A 61 14.35 -8.06 -25.52
N ILE A 62 14.94 -7.17 -26.33
CA ILE A 62 16.16 -6.44 -25.93
C ILE A 62 15.90 -5.56 -24.71
N GLY A 63 14.75 -4.87 -24.66
CA GLY A 63 14.35 -4.07 -23.49
C GLY A 63 14.21 -4.92 -22.23
N LEU A 64 13.55 -6.08 -22.33
CA LEU A 64 13.35 -7.00 -21.21
C LEU A 64 14.66 -7.57 -20.66
N THR A 65 15.61 -7.91 -21.54
CA THR A 65 16.91 -8.48 -21.12
C THR A 65 17.81 -7.45 -20.43
N LYS A 66 17.81 -6.18 -20.86
CA LYS A 66 18.51 -5.09 -20.16
C LYS A 66 17.98 -4.89 -18.73
N ASN A 67 16.66 -4.88 -18.57
CA ASN A 67 16.04 -4.66 -17.25
C ASN A 67 16.30 -5.82 -16.29
N ALA A 68 16.26 -7.06 -16.79
CA ALA A 68 16.57 -8.25 -16.00
C ALA A 68 18.03 -8.32 -15.55
N TRP A 69 18.97 -7.80 -16.36
CA TRP A 69 20.39 -7.79 -16.02
C TRP A 69 20.75 -6.70 -14.99
N LEU A 70 20.13 -5.52 -15.10
CA LEU A 70 20.31 -4.43 -14.14
C LEU A 70 19.77 -4.77 -12.74
N HIS A 71 18.63 -5.48 -12.66
CA HIS A 71 18.05 -5.92 -11.37
C HIS A 71 18.85 -7.05 -10.68
N ARG A 72 19.80 -7.68 -11.39
CA ARG A 72 20.66 -8.72 -10.81
C ARG A 72 21.88 -8.14 -10.09
N SER A 73 22.24 -6.88 -10.34
CA SER A 73 23.47 -6.27 -9.85
C SER A 73 23.39 -5.68 -8.44
N ASP A 74 22.19 -5.49 -7.87
CA ASP A 74 21.99 -4.93 -6.52
C ASP A 74 21.88 -5.99 -5.41
N LYS A 75 22.00 -7.29 -5.72
CA LYS A 75 21.98 -8.39 -4.72
C LYS A 75 23.33 -8.65 -4.02
N ASN A 76 24.15 -7.60 -3.84
CA ASN A 76 25.35 -7.66 -3.01
C ASN A 76 25.17 -6.84 -1.73
N GLU A 77 24.44 -7.39 -0.76
CA GLU A 77 24.57 -6.98 0.63
C GLU A 77 25.10 -8.17 1.45
N GLN A 78 26.14 -7.89 2.24
CA GLN A 78 26.91 -8.84 3.04
C GLN A 78 26.02 -9.78 3.86
N ASN A 79 26.17 -11.07 3.60
CA ASN A 79 25.74 -12.14 4.50
C ASN A 79 26.64 -12.11 5.74
N THR A 80 26.24 -11.39 6.78
CA THR A 80 26.68 -11.74 8.15
C THR A 80 25.89 -12.97 8.58
N GLU A 81 26.56 -14.11 8.57
CA GLU A 81 26.09 -15.32 9.23
C GLU A 81 25.93 -15.02 10.73
N THR A 82 24.69 -14.82 11.17
CA THR A 82 24.38 -14.80 12.59
C THR A 82 24.19 -16.24 13.02
N THR A 83 25.07 -16.71 13.90
CA THR A 83 25.00 -18.03 14.50
C THR A 83 23.67 -18.16 15.24
N ALA A 84 22.87 -19.17 14.88
CA ALA A 84 21.61 -19.45 15.52
C ALA A 84 21.85 -19.90 16.98
N THR A 85 21.70 -18.98 17.93
CA THR A 85 21.55 -19.34 19.34
C THR A 85 20.18 -19.98 19.52
N SER A 86 20.19 -21.26 19.91
CA SER A 86 18.98 -22.02 20.25
C SER A 86 18.44 -21.65 21.63
N ALA A 87 17.12 -21.81 21.76
CA ALA A 87 16.36 -22.01 23.00
C ALA A 87 16.18 -20.80 23.94
N ILE A 88 15.86 -19.63 23.41
CA ILE A 88 14.82 -18.80 24.05
C ILE A 88 13.52 -19.17 23.35
N GLU A 89 12.44 -19.45 24.08
CA GLU A 89 11.10 -19.53 23.48
C GLU A 89 10.83 -18.22 22.76
N ALA A 90 11.05 -18.22 21.44
CA ALA A 90 10.96 -17.03 20.63
C ALA A 90 9.49 -16.58 20.61
N PRO A 91 9.21 -15.28 20.85
CA PRO A 91 7.85 -14.80 20.92
C PRO A 91 7.18 -14.81 19.55
N ASP A 92 5.87 -14.99 19.51
CA ASP A 92 5.07 -14.62 18.34
C ASP A 92 5.11 -13.09 18.19
N ILE A 93 5.40 -12.59 16.99
CA ILE A 93 5.50 -11.17 16.70
C ILE A 93 4.31 -10.77 15.82
N TYR A 94 3.44 -9.91 16.33
CA TYR A 94 2.32 -9.33 15.61
C TYR A 94 2.66 -7.90 15.23
N TYR A 95 2.70 -7.62 13.94
CA TYR A 95 2.86 -6.26 13.41
C TYR A 95 1.53 -5.79 12.84
N LEU A 96 0.82 -4.96 13.60
CA LEU A 96 -0.48 -4.39 13.26
C LEU A 96 -0.28 -2.97 12.71
N LEU A 97 -0.29 -2.82 11.39
CA LEU A 97 -0.21 -1.54 10.71
C LEU A 97 -1.62 -0.97 10.45
N LEU A 98 -1.82 0.29 10.83
CA LEU A 98 -3.07 1.03 10.67
C LEU A 98 -2.86 2.18 9.69
N ASP A 99 -3.43 2.07 8.49
CA ASP A 99 -3.24 3.02 7.39
C ASP A 99 -3.73 4.42 7.78
N GLY A 100 -2.84 5.41 7.67
CA GLY A 100 -3.13 6.80 7.96
C GLY A 100 -3.49 7.09 9.41
N TYR A 101 -3.07 6.25 10.36
CA TYR A 101 -3.32 6.49 11.78
C TYR A 101 -2.44 7.63 12.30
N ALA A 102 -3.07 8.77 12.60
CA ALA A 102 -2.41 9.96 13.11
C ALA A 102 -1.98 9.79 14.56
N GLY A 103 -0.78 10.29 14.85
CA GLY A 103 -0.26 10.34 16.22
C GLY A 103 -0.93 11.44 17.04
N HIS A 104 -0.59 11.46 18.33
CA HIS A 104 -1.15 12.38 19.32
C HIS A 104 -1.09 13.86 18.87
N SER A 105 0.08 14.30 18.39
CA SER A 105 0.30 15.70 18.01
C SER A 105 -0.56 16.11 16.80
N SER A 106 -0.75 15.21 15.85
CA SER A 106 -1.58 15.45 14.66
C SER A 106 -3.06 15.47 14.99
N LEU A 107 -3.54 14.52 15.80
CA LEU A 107 -4.93 14.48 16.26
C LEU A 107 -5.29 15.72 17.07
N LEU A 108 -4.44 16.13 18.00
CA LEU A 108 -4.70 17.30 18.83
C LEU A 108 -4.65 18.59 18.00
N SER A 109 -3.71 18.71 17.07
CA SER A 109 -3.49 19.97 16.38
C SER A 109 -4.41 20.20 15.19
N PHE A 110 -4.65 19.18 14.35
CA PHE A 110 -5.55 19.24 13.20
C PHE A 110 -7.00 19.02 13.60
N ALA A 111 -7.28 17.96 14.37
CA ALA A 111 -8.64 17.53 14.65
C ALA A 111 -9.25 18.10 15.95
N LYS A 112 -8.42 18.74 16.79
CA LYS A 112 -8.76 19.09 18.18
C LYS A 112 -9.32 17.87 18.94
N PHE A 113 -8.85 16.68 18.58
CA PHE A 113 -9.34 15.43 19.11
C PHE A 113 -8.35 14.88 20.14
N ASP A 114 -8.84 14.65 21.35
CA ASP A 114 -8.08 13.97 22.40
C ASP A 114 -8.34 12.47 22.34
N ASN A 115 -7.28 11.71 22.02
CA ASN A 115 -7.31 10.26 21.92
C ASN A 115 -6.74 9.56 23.17
N SER A 116 -6.54 10.28 24.27
CA SER A 116 -5.88 9.77 25.48
C SER A 116 -6.57 8.53 26.06
N SER A 117 -7.90 8.41 25.98
CA SER A 117 -8.62 7.23 26.47
C SER A 117 -8.20 5.92 25.77
N PHE A 118 -7.92 5.96 24.46
CA PHE A 118 -7.39 4.81 23.74
C PHE A 118 -5.94 4.52 24.15
N GLU A 119 -5.10 5.55 24.24
CA GLU A 119 -3.72 5.41 24.69
C GLU A 119 -3.63 4.84 26.13
N ASP A 120 -4.50 5.29 27.04
CA ASP A 120 -4.57 4.80 28.41
C ASP A 120 -5.03 3.34 28.46
N SER A 121 -5.96 2.95 27.57
CA SER A 121 -6.35 1.55 27.42
C SER A 121 -5.15 0.69 26.99
N LEU A 122 -4.36 1.13 26.00
CA LEU A 122 -3.12 0.44 25.61
C LEU A 122 -2.10 0.38 26.75
N ARG A 123 -1.87 1.49 27.47
CA ARG A 123 -0.96 1.51 28.63
C ARG A 123 -1.40 0.57 29.73
N SER A 124 -2.70 0.48 30.01
CA SER A 124 -3.26 -0.45 31.00
C SER A 124 -3.04 -1.91 30.62
N MET A 125 -2.94 -2.22 29.33
CA MET A 125 -2.58 -3.54 28.80
C MET A 125 -1.06 -3.78 28.77
N GLY A 126 -0.24 -2.80 29.20
CA GLY A 126 1.21 -2.89 29.27
C GLY A 126 1.95 -2.41 28.02
N PHE A 127 1.28 -1.73 27.09
CA PHE A 127 1.97 -1.13 25.94
C PHE A 127 2.79 0.10 26.35
N ASN A 128 3.98 0.21 25.77
CA ASN A 128 4.70 1.47 25.69
C ASN A 128 4.29 2.21 24.42
N ILE A 129 4.05 3.51 24.52
CA ILE A 129 3.60 4.36 23.41
C ILE A 129 4.62 5.49 23.23
N ALA A 130 5.17 5.60 22.03
CA ALA A 130 6.07 6.69 21.66
C ALA A 130 5.25 7.90 21.21
N LYS A 131 5.17 8.94 22.04
CA LYS A 131 4.25 10.08 21.84
C LYS A 131 4.62 10.98 20.65
N GLN A 132 5.89 10.98 20.26
CA GLN A 132 6.45 11.82 19.20
C GLN A 132 6.92 10.98 18.00
N ALA A 133 6.37 9.76 17.87
CA ALA A 133 6.71 8.88 16.76
C ALA A 133 6.28 9.47 15.41
N HIS A 134 7.04 9.15 14.37
CA HIS A 134 6.76 9.64 13.03
C HIS A 134 7.17 8.65 11.94
N SER A 135 6.43 8.64 10.84
CA SER A 135 6.84 7.94 9.64
C SER A 135 8.02 8.63 8.99
N ASN A 136 8.85 7.88 8.25
CA ASN A 136 9.95 8.46 7.49
C ASN A 136 9.51 9.00 6.13
N TYR A 137 8.37 8.53 5.61
CA TYR A 137 7.81 8.92 4.31
C TYR A 137 6.29 9.14 4.44
N ASN A 138 5.74 10.04 3.63
CA ASN A 138 4.33 10.44 3.64
C ASN A 138 3.41 9.56 2.78
N PHE A 139 3.96 8.58 2.05
CA PHE A 139 3.22 7.62 1.24
C PHE A 139 3.46 6.18 1.71
N THR A 140 2.39 5.40 1.83
CA THR A 140 2.39 4.04 2.38
C THR A 140 3.44 3.11 1.78
N PRO A 141 3.59 2.99 0.45
CA PRO A 141 4.55 2.04 -0.11
C PRO A 141 5.99 2.42 0.23
N PHE A 142 6.32 3.72 0.27
CA PHE A 142 7.64 4.21 0.64
C PHE A 142 7.92 4.04 2.14
N SER A 143 6.93 4.35 2.98
CA SER A 143 7.04 4.17 4.44
C SER A 143 7.25 2.70 4.80
N LEU A 144 6.46 1.79 4.22
CA LEU A 144 6.58 0.36 4.44
C LEU A 144 7.86 -0.23 3.88
N ALA A 145 8.24 0.11 2.65
CA ALA A 145 9.50 -0.35 2.07
C ALA A 145 10.69 0.07 2.94
N SER A 146 10.66 1.28 3.52
CA SER A 146 11.71 1.75 4.43
C SER A 146 11.71 1.00 5.76
N THR A 147 10.53 0.83 6.36
CA THR A 147 10.32 0.17 7.66
C THR A 147 10.74 -1.30 7.62
N LEU A 148 10.23 -2.06 6.64
CA LEU A 148 10.47 -3.50 6.51
C LEU A 148 11.90 -3.83 6.04
N ASN A 149 12.60 -2.86 5.42
CA ASN A 149 14.01 -3.00 5.06
C ASN A 149 14.97 -2.33 6.04
N MET A 150 14.45 -1.71 7.11
CA MET A 150 15.24 -1.08 8.17
C MET A 150 16.26 -0.05 7.65
N ARG A 151 15.90 0.64 6.56
CA ARG A 151 16.76 1.63 5.89
C ARG A 151 15.92 2.67 5.17
N PHE A 152 16.49 3.86 4.94
CA PHE A 152 15.90 4.82 4.01
C PHE A 152 15.88 4.27 2.58
N ILE A 153 14.88 4.69 1.80
CA ILE A 153 14.75 4.36 0.38
C ILE A 153 15.94 4.98 -0.38
N LYS A 154 16.46 4.22 -1.34
CA LYS A 154 17.53 4.66 -2.23
C LYS A 154 17.01 4.72 -3.66
N GLY A 155 17.60 5.61 -4.46
CA GLY A 155 17.32 5.69 -5.89
C GLY A 155 15.95 6.25 -6.24
N ILE A 156 15.48 7.25 -5.48
CA ILE A 156 14.41 8.15 -5.93
C ILE A 156 15.11 9.29 -6.67
N ALA A 157 14.86 9.43 -7.97
CA ALA A 157 15.55 10.41 -8.80
C ALA A 157 15.10 11.85 -8.50
N ASP A 158 13.81 12.03 -8.23
CA ASP A 158 13.19 13.31 -7.92
C ASP A 158 12.13 13.12 -6.81
N LEU A 159 12.37 13.73 -5.65
CA LEU A 159 11.47 13.64 -4.50
C LEU A 159 10.17 14.41 -4.73
N ASP A 160 10.19 15.40 -5.61
CA ASP A 160 9.02 16.23 -5.94
C ASP A 160 8.22 15.70 -7.13
N ASN A 161 8.62 14.55 -7.70
CA ASN A 161 8.03 13.96 -8.89
C ASN A 161 8.11 12.43 -8.87
N CYS A 162 7.60 11.81 -7.80
CA CYS A 162 7.55 10.36 -7.66
C CYS A 162 6.71 9.73 -8.78
N THR A 163 7.34 8.82 -9.50
CA THR A 163 6.76 8.17 -10.66
C THR A 163 6.08 6.86 -10.28
N PRO A 164 5.16 6.35 -11.10
CA PRO A 164 4.63 5.01 -10.91
C PRO A 164 5.68 3.89 -10.84
N GLU A 165 6.83 4.05 -11.49
CA GLU A 165 7.95 3.09 -11.40
C GLU A 165 8.53 3.05 -9.99
N ASP A 166 8.65 4.21 -9.32
CA ASP A 166 9.10 4.27 -7.93
C ASP A 166 8.17 3.44 -7.02
N TYR A 167 6.87 3.58 -7.20
CA TYR A 167 5.86 2.83 -6.46
C TYR A 167 5.94 1.32 -6.72
N LEU A 168 6.15 0.89 -7.97
CA LEU A 168 6.35 -0.53 -8.29
C LEU A 168 7.60 -1.08 -7.61
N LYS A 169 8.70 -0.32 -7.64
CA LYS A 169 9.94 -0.67 -6.95
C LYS A 169 9.74 -0.79 -5.43
N ARG A 170 8.92 0.09 -4.83
CA ARG A 170 8.55 -0.04 -3.40
C ARG A 170 7.77 -1.32 -3.13
N ALA A 171 6.86 -1.70 -4.00
CA ALA A 171 6.10 -2.95 -3.88
C ALA A 171 7.03 -4.18 -3.92
N GLU A 172 8.04 -4.16 -4.78
CA GLU A 172 9.05 -5.22 -4.86
C GLU A 172 9.94 -5.25 -3.61
N GLU A 173 10.37 -4.09 -3.10
CA GLU A 173 11.13 -3.98 -1.85
C GLU A 173 10.33 -4.43 -0.62
N ILE A 174 9.00 -4.24 -0.61
CA ILE A 174 8.12 -4.79 0.42
C ILE A 174 8.03 -6.32 0.28
N ARG A 175 7.93 -6.83 -0.94
CA ARG A 175 7.86 -8.28 -1.19
C ARG A 175 9.11 -9.01 -0.73
N GLU A 176 10.28 -8.54 -1.13
CA GLU A 176 11.59 -9.11 -0.79
C GLU A 176 12.25 -8.32 0.36
N ASN A 177 11.55 -8.19 1.50
CA ASN A 177 12.02 -7.34 2.60
C ASN A 177 12.98 -8.02 3.60
N LYS A 178 13.83 -7.22 4.25
CA LYS A 178 14.81 -7.73 5.24
C LYS A 178 14.17 -8.31 6.49
N VAL A 179 13.06 -7.77 6.98
CA VAL A 179 12.39 -8.24 8.22
C VAL A 179 11.90 -9.67 8.09
N THR A 180 11.19 -10.01 7.01
CA THR A 180 10.69 -11.37 6.77
C THR A 180 11.84 -12.33 6.50
N ASN A 181 12.86 -11.91 5.75
CA ASN A 181 14.07 -12.72 5.51
C ASN A 181 14.80 -13.04 6.82
N TYR A 182 14.98 -12.02 7.66
CA TYR A 182 15.63 -12.10 8.96
C TYR A 182 14.93 -13.07 9.92
N LEU A 183 13.59 -12.99 9.99
CA LEU A 183 12.78 -13.85 10.84
C LEU A 183 12.67 -15.27 10.27
N SER A 184 12.53 -15.43 8.96
CA SER A 184 12.53 -16.74 8.29
C SER A 184 13.83 -17.52 8.57
N LYS A 185 14.98 -16.85 8.52
CA LYS A 185 16.29 -17.45 8.87
C LYS A 185 16.38 -17.90 10.33
N ARG A 186 15.55 -17.34 11.22
CA ARG A 186 15.42 -17.72 12.64
C ARG A 186 14.31 -18.75 12.88
N GLY A 187 13.71 -19.31 11.82
CA GLY A 187 12.71 -20.36 11.91
C GLY A 187 11.29 -19.87 12.18
N TYR A 188 11.02 -18.57 12.05
CA TYR A 188 9.68 -18.03 12.12
C TYR A 188 8.82 -18.47 10.94
N GLU A 189 7.55 -18.75 11.21
CA GLU A 189 6.51 -18.84 10.18
C GLU A 189 6.02 -17.43 9.85
N ILE A 190 6.00 -17.09 8.57
CA ILE A 190 5.55 -15.77 8.10
C ILE A 190 4.08 -15.87 7.69
N VAL A 191 3.24 -15.02 8.25
CA VAL A 191 1.82 -14.90 7.91
C VAL A 191 1.55 -13.49 7.40
N ASN A 192 1.06 -13.40 6.16
CA ASN A 192 0.75 -12.13 5.51
C ASN A 192 -0.76 -11.86 5.49
N ASN A 193 -1.19 -10.89 6.28
CA ASN A 193 -2.53 -10.33 6.32
C ASN A 193 -2.50 -8.88 5.85
N SER A 194 -1.97 -8.62 4.66
CA SER A 194 -1.87 -7.28 4.09
C SER A 194 -2.25 -7.26 2.62
N VAL A 195 -2.41 -6.05 2.08
CA VAL A 195 -2.63 -5.76 0.65
C VAL A 195 -1.37 -5.89 -0.21
N PHE A 196 -0.20 -6.08 0.39
CA PHE A 196 1.06 -6.26 -0.32
C PHE A 196 1.44 -7.73 -0.35
N ASP A 197 2.04 -8.18 -1.46
CA ASP A 197 2.66 -9.49 -1.52
C ASP A 197 3.94 -9.51 -0.66
N LEU A 198 4.17 -10.60 0.06
CA LEU A 198 5.46 -10.94 0.64
C LEU A 198 6.04 -12.16 -0.10
N GLU A 199 7.37 -12.33 -0.07
CA GLU A 199 8.02 -13.50 -0.67
C GLU A 199 7.46 -14.81 -0.07
N GLY A 200 6.89 -15.66 -0.94
CA GLY A 200 6.25 -16.92 -0.53
C GLY A 200 4.89 -16.78 0.18
N GLN A 201 4.42 -15.57 0.43
CA GLN A 201 3.18 -15.28 1.17
C GLN A 201 2.38 -14.17 0.45
N PRO A 202 1.66 -14.48 -0.64
CA PRO A 202 0.92 -13.47 -1.41
C PRO A 202 -0.21 -12.83 -0.60
N SER A 203 -0.67 -11.65 -1.02
CA SER A 203 -1.79 -10.96 -0.37
C SER A 203 -3.06 -11.84 -0.40
N PRO A 204 -3.76 -12.03 0.73
CA PRO A 204 -5.03 -12.75 0.77
C PRO A 204 -6.21 -11.90 0.26
N VAL A 205 -6.00 -10.61 -0.02
CA VAL A 205 -7.02 -9.68 -0.49
C VAL A 205 -6.63 -9.09 -1.84
N SER A 206 -7.61 -8.96 -2.74
CA SER A 206 -7.41 -8.27 -4.02
C SER A 206 -7.70 -6.80 -3.84
N GLU A 207 -6.73 -6.09 -3.24
CA GLU A 207 -6.73 -4.65 -3.19
C GLU A 207 -5.41 -4.16 -3.76
N THR A 208 -5.49 -3.38 -4.84
CA THR A 208 -4.29 -2.78 -5.41
C THR A 208 -4.15 -1.41 -4.79
N PHE A 209 -3.35 -1.30 -3.72
CA PHE A 209 -2.75 -0.02 -3.28
C PHE A 209 -2.07 0.71 -4.45
N LEU A 210 -1.77 -0.06 -5.49
CA LEU A 210 -1.16 0.32 -6.74
C LEU A 210 -2.12 0.02 -7.90
N PRO A 211 -3.04 0.92 -8.29
CA PRO A 211 -3.69 0.81 -9.60
C PRO A 211 -2.65 0.77 -10.75
N LEU A 212 -1.38 1.03 -10.44
CA LEU A 212 -0.21 1.18 -11.30
C LEU A 212 0.17 -0.05 -12.12
N LYS A 213 0.05 -1.30 -11.67
CA LYS A 213 0.47 -2.44 -12.53
C LYS A 213 -0.40 -2.57 -13.79
N GLY A 214 -1.70 -2.32 -13.66
CA GLY A 214 -2.64 -2.22 -14.79
C GLY A 214 -2.59 -0.87 -15.49
N ARG A 215 -2.52 0.24 -14.73
CA ARG A 215 -2.46 1.60 -15.27
C ARG A 215 -1.20 1.86 -16.10
N LEU A 216 -0.03 1.38 -15.70
CA LEU A 216 1.22 1.67 -16.43
C LEU A 216 1.31 1.00 -17.80
N LEU A 217 0.84 -0.25 -17.88
CA LEU A 217 0.83 -0.98 -19.15
C LEU A 217 -0.30 -0.52 -20.07
N THR A 218 -1.41 -0.03 -19.50
CA THR A 218 -2.63 0.20 -20.29
C THR A 218 -3.09 1.65 -20.39
N ASP A 219 -2.70 2.60 -19.52
CA ASP A 219 -3.25 3.98 -19.50
C ASP A 219 -2.91 4.83 -20.73
N GLN A 220 -1.93 4.42 -21.53
CA GLN A 220 -1.67 4.99 -22.84
C GLN A 220 -2.39 4.26 -23.98
N THR A 221 -2.93 3.07 -23.73
CA THR A 221 -3.77 2.38 -24.71
C THR A 221 -5.08 3.13 -24.89
N LEU A 222 -5.55 3.17 -26.13
CA LEU A 222 -6.85 3.76 -26.46
C LEU A 222 -7.98 3.16 -25.61
N VAL A 223 -7.90 1.86 -25.28
CA VAL A 223 -8.90 1.15 -24.49
C VAL A 223 -8.93 1.61 -23.04
N SER A 224 -7.78 1.73 -22.36
CA SER A 224 -7.78 2.22 -20.97
C SER A 224 -8.17 3.68 -20.88
N ARG A 225 -7.73 4.52 -21.84
CA ARG A 225 -8.14 5.93 -21.90
C ARG A 225 -9.64 6.08 -22.15
N ALA A 226 -10.18 5.34 -23.12
CA ALA A 226 -11.62 5.32 -23.36
C ALA A 226 -12.39 4.77 -22.15
N ARG A 227 -11.88 3.74 -21.47
CA ARG A 227 -12.47 3.24 -20.22
C ARG A 227 -12.43 4.32 -19.15
N ARG A 228 -11.30 4.91 -18.81
CA ARG A 228 -11.19 5.97 -17.81
C ARG A 228 -12.13 7.16 -18.10
N ASP A 229 -12.15 7.61 -19.36
CA ASP A 229 -12.82 8.83 -19.76
C ASP A 229 -14.30 8.61 -20.13
N LEU A 230 -14.77 7.38 -20.32
CA LEU A 230 -16.17 7.07 -20.67
C LEU A 230 -16.88 6.17 -19.64
N LEU A 231 -16.15 5.46 -18.78
CA LEU A 231 -16.73 4.55 -17.78
C LEU A 231 -17.59 5.32 -16.78
N HIS A 232 -17.24 6.56 -16.43
CA HIS A 232 -18.07 7.38 -15.54
C HIS A 232 -19.49 7.63 -16.11
N LEU A 233 -19.67 7.67 -17.44
CA LEU A 233 -20.98 7.80 -18.09
C LEU A 233 -21.83 6.51 -17.96
N LEU A 234 -21.17 5.37 -17.76
CA LEU A 234 -21.78 4.05 -17.52
C LEU A 234 -21.92 3.73 -16.03
N LEU A 235 -21.27 4.51 -15.14
CA LEU A 235 -21.35 4.38 -13.69
C LEU A 235 -22.35 5.37 -13.07
N VAL A 236 -22.55 6.54 -13.70
CA VAL A 236 -23.39 7.64 -13.20
C VAL A 236 -24.27 8.20 -14.32
N GLY A 237 -25.58 8.35 -14.08
CA GLY A 237 -26.55 8.96 -15.02
C GLY A 237 -27.60 8.01 -15.58
N ARG A 238 -28.33 8.45 -16.63
CA ARG A 238 -29.49 7.73 -17.22
C ARG A 238 -29.15 6.36 -17.83
N PHE A 239 -27.89 6.11 -18.15
CA PHE A 239 -27.40 4.86 -18.73
C PHE A 239 -26.50 4.06 -17.76
N ALA A 240 -26.60 4.33 -16.45
CA ALA A 240 -25.79 3.65 -15.44
C ALA A 240 -26.10 2.15 -15.42
N VAL A 241 -25.03 1.34 -15.45
CA VAL A 241 -25.09 -0.11 -15.44
C VAL A 241 -24.72 -0.60 -14.04
N SER A 242 -25.70 -1.06 -13.27
CA SER A 242 -25.54 -1.34 -11.84
C SER A 242 -24.46 -2.39 -11.52
N TRP A 243 -24.25 -3.40 -12.37
CA TRP A 243 -23.23 -4.43 -12.17
C TRP A 243 -21.80 -3.98 -12.51
N LEU A 244 -21.62 -2.79 -13.12
CA LEU A 244 -20.32 -2.17 -13.32
C LEU A 244 -19.91 -1.27 -12.14
N ARG A 245 -20.82 -0.96 -11.21
CA ARG A 245 -20.51 -0.14 -10.03
C ARG A 245 -19.52 -0.86 -9.12
N ILE A 246 -18.47 -0.15 -8.74
CA ILE A 246 -17.50 -0.62 -7.76
C ILE A 246 -18.22 -0.74 -6.43
N ASP A 247 -18.11 -1.89 -5.77
CA ASP A 247 -18.71 -2.06 -4.46
C ASP A 247 -17.99 -1.17 -3.42
N PRO A 248 -18.69 -0.18 -2.83
CA PRO A 248 -18.07 0.81 -1.95
C PRO A 248 -17.53 0.19 -0.66
N TYR A 249 -17.96 -1.02 -0.28
CA TYR A 249 -17.55 -1.71 0.95
C TYR A 249 -16.46 -2.77 0.73
N THR A 250 -15.80 -2.79 -0.43
CA THR A 250 -14.71 -3.75 -0.71
C THR A 250 -13.61 -3.66 0.33
N THR A 251 -13.14 -2.45 0.66
CA THR A 251 -12.09 -2.22 1.65
C THR A 251 -12.51 -2.53 3.06
N LEU A 252 -13.76 -2.24 3.41
CA LEU A 252 -14.33 -2.67 4.68
C LEU A 252 -14.27 -4.20 4.85
N ARG A 253 -14.72 -4.96 3.84
CA ARG A 253 -14.69 -6.43 3.89
C ARG A 253 -13.28 -7.00 3.87
N ASN A 254 -12.34 -6.34 3.19
CA ASN A 254 -10.94 -6.72 3.26
C ASN A 254 -10.41 -6.54 4.69
N ASN A 255 -10.65 -5.41 5.35
CA ASN A 255 -10.32 -5.23 6.76
C ASN A 255 -10.92 -6.33 7.63
N GLU A 256 -12.22 -6.63 7.49
CA GLU A 256 -12.89 -7.70 8.25
C GLU A 256 -12.22 -9.06 8.05
N LYS A 257 -11.86 -9.40 6.81
CA LYS A 257 -11.15 -10.64 6.47
C LYS A 257 -9.75 -10.70 7.10
N LEU A 258 -8.98 -9.62 7.04
CA LEU A 258 -7.63 -9.54 7.62
C LEU A 258 -7.67 -9.61 9.15
N ILE A 259 -8.65 -8.95 9.78
CA ILE A 259 -8.90 -9.01 11.23
C ILE A 259 -9.24 -10.43 11.65
N ALA A 260 -10.17 -11.09 10.96
CA ALA A 260 -10.57 -12.47 11.26
C ALA A 260 -9.37 -13.42 11.14
N SER A 261 -8.62 -13.34 10.04
CA SER A 261 -7.43 -14.18 9.83
C SER A 261 -6.39 -13.98 10.93
N THR A 262 -6.15 -12.74 11.36
CA THR A 262 -5.21 -12.44 12.46
C THR A 262 -5.65 -13.11 13.77
N LYS A 263 -6.95 -13.04 14.09
CA LYS A 263 -7.51 -13.68 15.30
C LYS A 263 -7.44 -15.20 15.22
N ASP A 264 -7.70 -15.78 14.06
CA ASP A 264 -7.60 -17.22 13.83
C ASP A 264 -6.16 -17.71 13.99
N VAL A 265 -5.20 -17.01 13.38
CA VAL A 265 -3.77 -17.30 13.50
C VAL A 265 -3.29 -17.19 14.95
N ALA A 266 -3.80 -16.23 15.71
CA ALA A 266 -3.47 -16.12 17.13
C ALA A 266 -3.94 -17.33 17.96
N ALA A 267 -5.05 -17.97 17.58
CA ALA A 267 -5.56 -19.17 18.24
C ALA A 267 -4.87 -20.48 17.80
N GLN A 268 -4.14 -20.47 16.68
CA GLN A 268 -3.45 -21.65 16.16
C GLN A 268 -2.31 -22.10 17.08
N GLN A 269 -2.30 -23.39 17.38
CA GLN A 269 -1.30 -24.04 18.22
C GLN A 269 -0.15 -24.56 17.35
N THR A 270 0.78 -23.69 16.99
CA THR A 270 1.99 -24.05 16.26
C THR A 270 3.14 -24.39 17.21
N THR A 271 4.18 -25.06 16.69
CA THR A 271 5.45 -25.29 17.41
C THR A 271 6.52 -24.25 17.04
N LYS A 272 6.36 -23.58 15.90
CA LYS A 272 7.23 -22.49 15.44
C LYS A 272 6.66 -21.15 15.87
N PRO A 273 7.51 -20.17 16.22
CA PRO A 273 7.08 -18.80 16.43
C PRO A 273 6.59 -18.19 15.11
N LYS A 274 5.63 -17.28 15.18
CA LYS A 274 4.99 -16.65 14.02
C LYS A 274 5.35 -15.17 13.93
N PHE A 275 5.54 -14.68 12.71
CA PHE A 275 5.51 -13.27 12.39
C PHE A 275 4.23 -12.99 11.60
N VAL A 276 3.28 -12.31 12.22
CA VAL A 276 1.99 -12.00 11.65
C VAL A 276 1.96 -10.52 11.28
N TYR A 277 2.06 -10.23 9.98
CA TYR A 277 1.92 -8.87 9.48
C TYR A 277 0.47 -8.62 9.08
N THR A 278 -0.21 -7.72 9.79
CA THR A 278 -1.58 -7.32 9.50
C THR A 278 -1.62 -5.84 9.15
N HIS A 279 -2.10 -5.50 7.96
CA HIS A 279 -2.26 -4.12 7.52
C HIS A 279 -3.73 -3.82 7.29
N LEU A 280 -4.29 -2.96 8.14
CA LEU A 280 -5.67 -2.51 8.05
C LEU A 280 -5.73 -1.13 7.39
N TYR A 281 -6.63 -0.97 6.42
CA TYR A 281 -6.87 0.27 5.69
C TYR A 281 -7.56 1.36 6.53
N MET A 282 -7.62 1.20 7.85
CA MET A 282 -8.32 2.11 8.76
C MET A 282 -7.32 2.78 9.70
N PRO A 283 -7.49 4.08 10.00
CA PRO A 283 -8.65 4.94 9.70
C PRO A 283 -8.64 5.65 8.33
N HIS A 284 -7.76 5.29 7.39
CA HIS A 284 -7.71 5.88 6.05
C HIS A 284 -9.08 5.82 5.31
N PRO A 285 -9.39 6.79 4.43
CA PRO A 285 -10.58 6.71 3.57
C PRO A 285 -10.52 5.47 2.64
N PRO A 286 -11.69 4.89 2.24
CA PRO A 286 -13.04 5.45 2.39
C PRO A 286 -13.60 5.45 3.83
N TYR A 287 -14.35 6.48 4.19
CA TYR A 287 -14.89 6.64 5.54
C TYR A 287 -16.25 5.97 5.71
N TYR A 288 -16.24 4.81 6.37
CA TYR A 288 -17.39 3.91 6.50
C TYR A 288 -18.34 4.27 7.64
N TYR A 289 -17.85 4.90 8.70
CA TYR A 289 -18.62 5.07 9.93
C TYR A 289 -19.11 6.50 10.16
N ASP A 290 -20.30 6.62 10.72
CA ASP A 290 -20.86 7.87 11.24
C ASP A 290 -20.43 8.13 12.70
N GLU A 291 -20.92 9.22 13.30
CA GLU A 291 -20.58 9.63 14.66
C GLU A 291 -21.01 8.64 15.76
N LEU A 292 -22.00 7.78 15.45
CA LEU A 292 -22.49 6.73 16.34
C LEU A 292 -21.79 5.39 16.08
N GLY A 293 -20.80 5.35 15.17
CA GLY A 293 -20.10 4.13 14.77
C GLY A 293 -20.93 3.22 13.88
N LYS A 294 -22.03 3.69 13.29
CA LYS A 294 -22.85 2.91 12.35
C LYS A 294 -22.32 3.08 10.93
N LEU A 295 -22.55 2.06 10.11
CA LEU A 295 -22.18 2.11 8.69
C LEU A 295 -23.01 3.16 7.95
N ARG A 296 -22.31 4.07 7.28
CA ARG A 296 -22.90 5.02 6.35
C ARG A 296 -23.38 4.31 5.08
N PRO A 297 -24.44 4.78 4.42
CA PRO A 297 -24.86 4.24 3.12
C PRO A 297 -23.76 4.34 2.07
N GLY A 298 -23.64 3.35 1.19
CA GLY A 298 -22.56 3.28 0.20
C GLY A 298 -22.52 4.50 -0.73
N THR A 299 -23.69 5.07 -1.05
CA THR A 299 -23.81 6.31 -1.84
C THR A 299 -23.20 7.54 -1.16
N GLU A 300 -22.99 7.52 0.15
CA GLU A 300 -22.31 8.57 0.89
C GLU A 300 -20.83 8.29 1.10
N VAL A 301 -20.44 7.02 1.16
CA VAL A 301 -19.02 6.58 1.22
C VAL A 301 -18.31 6.95 -0.08
N GLU A 302 -18.99 6.85 -1.23
CA GLU A 302 -18.46 7.21 -2.56
C GLU A 302 -18.26 8.73 -2.74
N LYS A 303 -18.87 9.57 -1.90
CA LYS A 303 -18.81 11.04 -2.06
C LYS A 303 -17.54 11.59 -1.43
N MET A 304 -16.81 12.40 -2.19
CA MET A 304 -15.67 13.16 -1.67
C MET A 304 -16.19 14.23 -0.68
N PRO A 305 -15.70 14.23 0.58
CA PRO A 305 -16.12 15.21 1.56
C PRO A 305 -15.44 16.57 1.30
N SER A 306 -15.99 17.65 1.88
CA SER A 306 -15.24 18.90 2.04
C SER A 306 -14.08 18.69 3.02
N PRO A 307 -13.02 19.54 3.02
CA PRO A 307 -11.90 19.37 3.95
C PRO A 307 -12.31 19.27 5.43
N ALA A 308 -13.26 20.12 5.87
CA ALA A 308 -13.79 20.05 7.23
C ALA A 308 -14.61 18.76 7.48
N GLY A 309 -15.39 18.32 6.49
CA GLY A 309 -16.14 17.06 6.57
C GLY A 309 -15.23 15.83 6.58
N GLU A 310 -14.10 15.89 5.88
CA GLU A 310 -13.09 14.82 5.83
C GLU A 310 -12.55 14.53 7.22
N LEU A 311 -12.17 15.59 7.95
CA LEU A 311 -11.65 15.49 9.30
C LEU A 311 -12.67 14.88 10.28
N THR A 312 -13.95 15.30 10.20
CA THR A 312 -15.01 14.70 11.02
C THR A 312 -15.19 13.20 10.72
N LEU A 313 -15.23 12.84 9.44
CA LEU A 313 -15.36 11.45 9.01
C LEU A 313 -14.15 10.61 9.41
N TYR A 314 -12.94 11.17 9.32
CA TYR A 314 -11.71 10.54 9.80
C TYR A 314 -11.80 10.21 11.29
N ILE A 315 -12.22 11.16 12.13
CA ILE A 315 -12.38 10.93 13.58
C ILE A 315 -13.43 9.87 13.89
N ASN A 316 -14.54 9.83 13.15
CA ASN A 316 -15.54 8.78 13.33
C ASN A 316 -14.96 7.39 13.02
N ASN A 317 -14.16 7.26 11.96
CA ASN A 317 -13.50 6.00 11.61
C ASN A 317 -12.41 5.64 12.63
N LEU A 318 -11.61 6.61 13.07
CA LEU A 318 -10.59 6.45 14.10
C LEU A 318 -11.16 5.86 15.40
N ARG A 319 -12.33 6.35 15.85
CA ARG A 319 -13.01 5.81 17.04
C ARG A 319 -13.34 4.32 16.89
N VAL A 320 -13.83 3.92 15.72
CA VAL A 320 -14.12 2.51 15.43
C VAL A 320 -12.82 1.70 15.33
N THR A 321 -11.79 2.23 14.66
CA THR A 321 -10.46 1.61 14.60
C THR A 321 -9.91 1.32 15.99
N ASN A 322 -10.02 2.27 16.93
CA ASN A 322 -9.58 2.07 18.32
C ASN A 322 -10.26 0.86 18.96
N VAL A 323 -11.58 0.73 18.82
CA VAL A 323 -12.34 -0.40 19.36
C VAL A 323 -11.89 -1.72 18.73
N VAL A 324 -11.77 -1.75 17.41
CA VAL A 324 -11.33 -2.94 16.66
C VAL A 324 -9.93 -3.38 17.10
N VAL A 325 -9.00 -2.44 17.21
CA VAL A 325 -7.61 -2.70 17.61
C VAL A 325 -7.55 -3.25 19.03
N LEU A 326 -8.28 -2.65 19.99
CA LEU A 326 -8.35 -3.17 21.36
C LEU A 326 -8.91 -4.60 21.41
N GLN A 327 -9.93 -4.90 20.60
CA GLN A 327 -10.46 -6.27 20.50
C GLN A 327 -9.44 -7.26 19.91
N MET A 328 -8.70 -6.85 18.88
CA MET A 328 -7.64 -7.68 18.29
C MET A 328 -6.53 -7.96 19.32
N ILE A 329 -6.04 -6.94 20.01
CA ILE A 329 -5.03 -7.06 21.06
C ILE A 329 -5.50 -8.04 22.14
N ASN A 330 -6.71 -7.84 22.68
CA ASN A 330 -7.27 -8.75 23.69
C ASN A 330 -7.34 -10.20 23.19
N THR A 331 -7.69 -10.41 21.92
CA THR A 331 -7.72 -11.77 21.34
C THR A 331 -6.32 -12.36 21.23
N ILE A 332 -5.34 -11.58 20.77
CA ILE A 332 -3.95 -12.01 20.65
C ILE A 332 -3.37 -12.36 22.02
N LEU A 333 -3.51 -11.47 23.01
CA LEU A 333 -3.00 -11.67 24.38
C LEU A 333 -3.63 -12.88 25.06
N LYS A 334 -4.91 -13.16 24.80
CA LYS A 334 -5.63 -14.30 25.40
C LYS A 334 -5.25 -15.63 24.77
N ASN A 335 -5.01 -15.66 23.46
CA ASN A 335 -4.96 -16.91 22.71
C ASN A 335 -3.54 -17.31 22.25
N SER A 336 -2.58 -16.39 22.25
CA SER A 336 -1.22 -16.69 21.79
C SER A 336 -0.54 -17.70 22.71
N LYS A 337 -0.08 -18.80 22.11
CA LYS A 337 0.64 -19.86 22.82
C LYS A 337 2.02 -19.41 23.27
N HIS A 338 2.77 -18.76 22.38
CA HIS A 338 4.04 -18.12 22.71
C HIS A 338 3.77 -16.72 23.28
N PRO A 339 4.56 -16.25 24.26
CA PRO A 339 4.44 -14.88 24.76
C PRO A 339 4.45 -13.88 23.60
N PRO A 340 3.38 -13.10 23.37
CA PRO A 340 3.30 -12.27 22.19
C PRO A 340 4.12 -10.98 22.37
N VAL A 341 4.70 -10.54 21.26
CA VAL A 341 5.14 -9.18 21.03
C VAL A 341 4.15 -8.55 20.07
N ILE A 342 3.60 -7.39 20.41
CA ILE A 342 2.62 -6.70 19.57
C ILE A 342 3.15 -5.30 19.25
N LEU A 343 3.41 -5.04 17.98
CA LEU A 343 3.78 -3.73 17.45
C LEU A 343 2.57 -3.16 16.72
N ILE A 344 2.12 -1.98 17.12
CA ILE A 344 1.00 -1.25 16.51
C ILE A 344 1.52 0.08 16.00
N THR A 345 1.42 0.31 14.71
CA THR A 345 1.94 1.55 14.11
C THR A 345 1.00 2.08 13.06
N GLY A 346 1.10 3.37 12.74
CA GLY A 346 0.67 3.85 11.43
C GLY A 346 1.84 3.91 10.45
N ASP A 347 1.51 3.85 9.17
CA ASP A 347 2.43 3.99 8.05
C ASP A 347 2.73 5.46 7.76
N HIS A 348 1.74 6.33 7.95
CA HIS A 348 1.84 7.79 7.97
C HIS A 348 0.75 8.39 8.88
N GLY A 349 0.78 9.70 9.10
CA GLY A 349 -0.24 10.42 9.85
C GLY A 349 -1.44 10.86 8.99
N PHE A 350 -2.28 11.73 9.55
CA PHE A 350 -3.38 12.33 8.79
C PHE A 350 -2.85 13.37 7.80
N ARG A 351 -3.29 13.27 6.53
CA ARG A 351 -2.92 14.18 5.45
C ARG A 351 -4.16 15.01 5.08
N PRO A 352 -4.28 16.27 5.55
CA PRO A 352 -5.40 17.11 5.17
C PRO A 352 -5.35 17.43 3.67
N ALA A 353 -6.52 17.55 3.03
CA ALA A 353 -6.62 18.00 1.64
C ALA A 353 -5.96 19.37 1.39
N GLU A 354 -5.86 20.21 2.42
CA GLU A 354 -5.17 21.51 2.38
C GLU A 354 -3.91 21.48 3.27
N GLY A 355 -2.74 21.73 2.68
CA GLY A 355 -1.47 21.89 3.43
C GLY A 355 -0.57 20.66 3.41
N VAL A 356 0.08 20.41 2.27
CA VAL A 356 0.98 19.25 2.08
C VAL A 356 2.33 19.41 2.82
N ASN A 357 2.76 20.63 3.17
CA ASN A 357 4.10 20.88 3.75
C ASN A 357 4.16 20.87 5.29
N ASP A 358 3.20 20.23 5.97
CA ASP A 358 3.17 20.20 7.43
C ASP A 358 3.88 18.94 7.98
N PRO A 359 4.97 19.06 8.76
CA PRO A 359 5.66 17.90 9.34
C PRO A 359 4.75 16.99 10.21
N ARG A 360 3.63 17.52 10.69
CA ARG A 360 2.67 16.73 11.48
C ARG A 360 1.99 15.64 10.65
N ILE A 361 1.97 15.71 9.32
CA ILE A 361 1.44 14.59 8.52
C ILE A 361 2.26 13.29 8.69
N PHE A 362 3.49 13.39 9.21
CA PHE A 362 4.32 12.23 9.52
C PHE A 362 4.09 11.71 10.94
N ASN A 363 3.55 12.51 11.85
CA ASN A 363 3.31 12.05 13.22
C ASN A 363 2.21 10.98 13.21
N THR A 364 2.58 9.81 13.73
CA THR A 364 1.80 8.58 13.64
C THR A 364 1.77 7.85 14.98
N LEU A 365 0.88 6.87 15.12
CA LEU A 365 0.88 5.98 16.28
C LEU A 365 2.11 5.07 16.21
N ALA A 366 2.79 4.87 17.35
CA ALA A 366 3.72 3.77 17.54
C ALA A 366 3.59 3.27 18.98
N ALA A 367 3.09 2.05 19.13
CA ALA A 367 2.92 1.38 20.40
C ALA A 367 3.48 -0.03 20.34
N VAL A 368 4.13 -0.46 21.40
CA VAL A 368 4.76 -1.78 21.47
C VAL A 368 4.50 -2.44 22.81
N PHE A 369 4.10 -3.70 22.76
CA PHE A 369 3.96 -4.59 23.91
C PHE A 369 5.02 -5.68 23.82
N VAL A 370 5.74 -5.87 24.92
CA VAL A 370 6.69 -6.98 25.09
C VAL A 370 6.40 -7.61 26.45
N GLN A 371 5.89 -8.85 26.44
CA GLN A 371 5.53 -9.59 27.64
C GLN A 371 6.68 -9.58 28.66
N GLY A 372 6.38 -9.20 29.91
CA GLY A 372 7.36 -9.21 31.01
C GLY A 372 8.42 -8.09 30.98
N SER A 373 8.40 -7.20 29.97
CA SER A 373 9.32 -6.05 29.95
C SER A 373 8.85 -4.96 30.92
N LYS A 374 9.76 -4.51 31.79
CA LYS A 374 9.54 -3.37 32.69
C LYS A 374 10.02 -2.03 32.12
N SER A 375 10.69 -2.06 30.97
CA SER A 375 11.27 -0.87 30.34
C SER A 375 10.68 -0.66 28.95
N PRO A 376 10.46 0.61 28.55
CA PRO A 376 9.92 0.93 27.24
C PRO A 376 10.88 0.48 26.14
N PRO A 377 10.45 -0.33 25.16
CA PRO A 377 11.31 -0.73 24.05
C PRO A 377 11.63 0.46 23.14
N PHE A 378 10.68 1.39 22.97
CA PHE A 378 10.82 2.53 22.08
C PHE A 378 11.11 3.81 22.86
N TYR A 379 11.93 4.67 22.26
CA TYR A 379 12.09 6.06 22.70
C TYR A 379 11.01 6.93 22.05
N ASP A 380 10.69 8.06 22.69
CA ASP A 380 9.49 8.83 22.35
C ASP A 380 9.44 9.36 20.93
N SER A 381 10.58 9.68 20.31
CA SER A 381 10.70 10.27 18.98
C SER A 381 11.02 9.26 17.87
N ILE A 382 10.86 7.97 18.13
CA ILE A 382 11.22 6.90 17.18
C ILE A 382 10.56 7.10 15.82
N SER A 383 11.35 6.93 14.76
CA SER A 383 10.83 6.89 13.40
C SER A 383 10.62 5.45 12.91
N ASN A 384 9.69 5.25 11.98
CA ASN A 384 9.27 3.91 11.56
C ASN A 384 10.43 3.00 11.09
N VAL A 385 11.46 3.56 10.45
CA VAL A 385 12.68 2.85 9.99
C VAL A 385 13.42 2.14 11.13
N ASN A 386 13.25 2.63 12.36
CA ASN A 386 13.90 2.13 13.57
C ASN A 386 13.04 1.17 14.40
N HIS A 387 11.77 0.93 14.05
CA HIS A 387 10.90 0.03 14.80
C HIS A 387 11.48 -1.38 14.93
N PHE A 388 11.84 -2.00 13.80
CA PHE A 388 12.40 -3.35 13.79
C PHE A 388 13.84 -3.44 14.31
N PRO A 389 14.78 -2.53 13.97
CA PRO A 389 16.11 -2.51 14.59
C PRO A 389 16.07 -2.50 16.11
N VAL A 390 15.29 -1.58 16.69
CA VAL A 390 15.16 -1.45 18.14
C VAL A 390 14.51 -2.69 18.75
N LEU A 391 13.42 -3.18 18.13
CA LEU A 391 12.72 -4.37 18.61
C LEU A 391 13.60 -5.63 18.54
N PHE A 392 14.28 -5.87 17.43
CA PHE A 392 15.11 -7.07 17.23
C PHE A 392 16.36 -7.05 18.11
N ASN A 393 17.02 -5.90 18.27
CA ASN A 393 18.13 -5.77 19.22
C ASN A 393 17.67 -6.10 20.64
N ARG A 394 16.43 -5.72 21.00
CA ARG A 394 15.85 -6.03 22.31
C ARG A 394 15.52 -7.51 22.47
N LEU A 395 14.87 -8.13 21.48
CA LEU A 395 14.40 -9.51 21.55
C LEU A 395 15.52 -10.53 21.41
N PHE A 396 16.46 -10.28 20.50
CA PHE A 396 17.44 -11.26 20.07
C PHE A 396 18.87 -10.91 20.47
N ARG A 397 19.08 -9.77 21.15
CA ARG A 397 20.41 -9.25 21.55
C ARG A 397 21.36 -9.04 20.36
N ASP A 398 20.78 -8.81 19.19
CA ASP A 398 21.50 -8.44 17.99
C ASP A 398 22.00 -6.97 18.07
N SER A 399 22.86 -6.57 17.14
CA SER A 399 23.44 -5.23 17.06
C SER A 399 23.11 -4.57 15.71
N ILE A 400 21.84 -4.61 15.31
CA ILE A 400 21.35 -3.96 14.10
C ILE A 400 21.48 -2.44 14.27
N PRO A 401 22.20 -1.73 13.39
CA PRO A 401 22.34 -0.29 13.50
C PRO A 401 21.00 0.44 13.35
N VAL A 402 20.72 1.37 14.27
CA VAL A 402 19.61 2.32 14.11
C VAL A 402 20.02 3.43 13.16
N GLN A 403 19.06 3.91 12.37
CA GLN A 403 19.23 5.06 11.50
C GLN A 403 18.96 6.36 12.27
N LYS A 404 19.46 7.49 11.76
CA LYS A 404 19.06 8.81 12.30
C LYS A 404 17.58 9.04 12.00
N ASP A 405 16.79 9.40 13.00
CA ASP A 405 15.38 9.74 12.80
C ASP A 405 15.25 11.01 11.95
N SER A 406 14.51 10.90 10.86
CA SER A 406 14.21 12.00 9.95
C SER A 406 13.03 11.69 9.04
N ILE A 407 12.36 12.75 8.59
CA ILE A 407 11.30 12.69 7.58
C ILE A 407 11.87 12.99 6.20
N VAL A 408 11.30 12.36 5.18
CA VAL A 408 11.52 12.64 3.77
C VAL A 408 10.16 12.89 3.14
N PHE A 409 9.97 14.11 2.67
CA PHE A 409 8.73 14.52 2.02
C PHE A 409 8.78 14.20 0.53
N LEU A 410 7.71 13.58 0.03
CA LEU A 410 7.55 13.17 -1.35
C LEU A 410 6.32 13.83 -1.98
N GLN A 411 6.39 14.15 -3.27
CA GLN A 411 5.25 14.56 -4.08
C GLN A 411 5.09 13.63 -5.28
N ASP A 412 3.84 13.31 -5.60
CA ASP A 412 3.53 12.54 -6.81
C ASP A 412 3.71 13.37 -8.07
N GLN A 413 4.07 12.69 -9.16
CA GLN A 413 4.06 13.28 -10.49
C GLN A 413 2.67 13.83 -10.83
N LYS A 414 2.63 15.11 -11.22
CA LYS A 414 1.40 15.83 -11.62
C LYS A 414 0.79 15.33 -12.92
#